data_AF-A0A899NB63-F1
#
_entry.id   AF-A0A899NB63-F1
#
_cell.length_a   1.000
_cell.length_b   1.000
_cell.length_c   1.000
_cell.angle_alpha   90.00
_cell.angle_beta   90.00
_cell.angle_gamma   90.00
#
_symmetry.space_group_name_H-M   'P 1'
#
loop_
_entity.id
_entity.type
_entity.pdbx_description
1 polymer ?
#
loop_
_entity_poly.entity_id
_entity_poly.type
_entity_poly.pdbx_seq_one_letter_code
_entity_poly.pdbx_strand_id
1 'polypeptide(L)' 'MHKGKIEIEIVEVPCRRCGKSIRTLKRSLLGANELRDKLGGICGECITPEEDRQILETMLGAVAELETATRH' A
#
# COMPACT_ATOMS: atom_id res chain seq x y z
N MET A 1 -17.68 5.79 18.66
CA MET A 1 -16.25 5.79 18.29
C MET A 1 -15.77 4.34 18.26
N HIS A 2 -15.67 3.72 17.08
CA HIS A 2 -15.15 2.36 16.99
C HIS A 2 -13.63 2.42 17.19
N LYS A 3 -13.15 2.18 18.41
CA LYS A 3 -11.74 1.81 18.65
C LYS A 3 -11.55 0.38 18.14
N GLY A 4 -11.69 0.18 16.83
CA GLY A 4 -11.45 -1.10 16.18
C GLY A 4 -9.95 -1.38 16.18
N LYS A 5 -9.54 -2.53 16.74
CA LYS A 5 -8.18 -3.05 16.56
C LYS A 5 -7.89 -3.10 15.05
N ILE A 6 -6.87 -2.40 14.58
CA ILE A 6 -6.38 -2.57 13.22
C ILE A 6 -5.60 -3.89 13.21
N GLU A 7 -6.23 -4.95 12.72
CA GLU A 7 -5.55 -6.21 12.47
C GLU A 7 -4.63 -6.07 11.26
N ILE A 8 -3.33 -6.06 11.51
CA ILE A 8 -2.31 -6.03 10.45
C ILE A 8 -1.89 -7.47 10.18
N GLU A 9 -2.11 -7.93 8.95
CA GLU A 9 -1.73 -9.27 8.51
C GLU A 9 -0.72 -9.13 7.36
N ILE A 10 0.47 -9.68 7.56
CA ILE A 10 1.49 -9.81 6.51
C ILE A 10 1.27 -11.14 5.82
N VAL A 11 1.13 -11.12 4.50
CA VAL A 11 0.97 -12.30 3.66
C VAL A 11 2.14 -12.41 2.70
N GLU A 12 2.48 -13.64 2.34
CA GLU A 12 3.45 -13.94 1.29
C GLU A 12 2.71 -14.27 0.00
N VAL A 13 3.02 -13.55 -1.07
CA VAL A 13 2.40 -13.72 -2.39
C VAL A 13 3.48 -13.71 -3.47
N PRO A 14 3.31 -14.43 -4.58
CA PRO A 14 4.23 -14.31 -5.71
C PRO A 14 4.06 -12.96 -6.41
N CYS A 15 5.17 -12.36 -6.84
CA CYS A 15 5.16 -11.18 -7.68
C CYS A 15 4.39 -11.45 -8.98
N ARG A 16 3.41 -10.60 -9.33
CA ARG A 16 2.60 -10.74 -10.54
C ARG A 16 3.41 -10.67 -11.85
N ARG A 17 4.63 -10.14 -11.81
CA ARG A 17 5.50 -9.96 -12.99
C ARG A 17 6.61 -11.02 -13.10
N CYS A 18 7.36 -11.25 -12.03
CA CYS A 18 8.52 -12.15 -12.05
C CYS A 18 8.33 -13.44 -11.22
N GLY A 19 7.21 -13.61 -10.54
CA GLY A 19 6.92 -14.79 -9.71
C GLY A 19 7.68 -14.87 -8.38
N LYS A 20 8.65 -13.98 -8.13
CA LYS A 20 9.41 -13.92 -6.86
C LYS A 20 8.48 -13.75 -5.68
N SER A 21 8.63 -14.57 -4.64
CA SER A 21 7.89 -14.38 -3.38
C SER A 21 8.18 -13.02 -2.76
N ILE A 22 7.12 -12.29 -2.42
CA ILE A 22 7.19 -11.02 -1.71
C ILE A 22 6.25 -11.02 -0.50
N ARG A 23 6.63 -10.27 0.52
CA ARG A 23 5.80 -10.04 1.71
C ARG A 23 5.08 -8.72 1.54
N THR A 24 3.78 -8.72 1.72
CA THR A 24 2.93 -7.53 1.62
C THR A 24 1.84 -7.56 2.68
N LEU A 25 1.15 -6.44 2.87
CA LEU A 25 -0.01 -6.39 3.75
C LEU A 25 -1.24 -6.92 3.03
N LYS A 26 -2.05 -7.74 3.72
CA LYS A 26 -3.31 -8.25 3.17
C LYS A 26 -4.30 -7.12 2.82
N ARG A 27 -4.23 -6.00 3.54
CA ARG A 27 -5.07 -4.81 3.34
C ARG A 27 -4.21 -3.54 3.34
N SER A 28 -4.66 -2.51 2.63
CA SER A 28 -4.01 -1.19 2.68
C SER A 28 -4.21 -0.55 4.05
N LEU A 29 -3.15 0.03 4.64
CA LEU A 29 -3.24 0.75 5.92
C LEU A 29 -3.80 2.16 5.78
N LEU A 30 -3.61 2.77 4.61
CA LEU A 30 -3.89 4.18 4.37
C LEU A 30 -5.09 4.41 3.43
N GLY A 31 -5.90 3.37 3.17
CA GLY A 31 -7.06 3.50 2.28
C GLY A 31 -6.73 3.56 0.78
N ALA A 32 -5.46 3.44 0.39
CA ALA A 32 -5.00 3.39 -1.01
C ALA A 32 -5.35 2.07 -1.72
N ASN A 33 -6.63 1.69 -1.71
CA ASN A 33 -7.11 0.41 -2.24
C ASN A 33 -6.95 0.33 -3.76
N GLU A 34 -7.25 1.41 -4.51
CA GLU A 34 -7.10 1.43 -5.96
C GLU A 34 -5.65 1.20 -6.40
N LEU A 35 -4.70 1.86 -5.74
CA LEU A 35 -3.27 1.69 -6.03
C LEU A 35 -2.81 0.28 -5.67
N ARG A 36 -3.28 -0.27 -4.55
CA ARG A 36 -3.02 -1.67 -4.17
C ARG A 36 -3.58 -2.64 -5.21
N ASP A 37 -4.77 -2.42 -5.73
CA ASP A 37 -5.35 -3.34 -6.71
C ASP A 37 -4.56 -3.29 -8.04
N LYS A 38 -4.08 -2.10 -8.43
CA LYS A 38 -3.25 -1.90 -9.63
C LYS A 38 -1.82 -2.43 -9.48
N LEU A 39 -1.14 -2.11 -8.39
CA LEU A 39 0.31 -2.33 -8.23
C LEU A 39 0.68 -3.26 -7.07
N GLY A 40 -0.28 -3.59 -6.20
CA GLY A 40 -0.07 -4.56 -5.12
C GLY A 40 0.31 -5.93 -5.66
N GLY A 41 1.19 -6.62 -4.94
CA GLY A 41 1.72 -7.89 -5.43
C GLY A 41 2.76 -7.76 -6.54
N ILE A 42 3.31 -6.57 -6.81
CA ILE A 42 4.48 -6.38 -7.69
C ILE A 42 5.69 -6.06 -6.82
N CYS A 43 6.82 -6.73 -7.06
CA CYS A 43 8.05 -6.49 -6.31
C CYS A 43 8.74 -5.20 -6.77
N GLY A 44 9.55 -4.59 -5.90
CA GLY A 44 10.26 -3.34 -6.24
C GLY A 44 11.18 -3.45 -7.46
N GLU A 45 11.74 -4.63 -7.75
CA GLU A 45 12.54 -4.87 -8.97
C GLU A 45 11.71 -4.82 -10.26
N CYS A 46 10.41 -5.11 -10.16
CA CYS A 46 9.51 -5.09 -11.31
C CYS A 46 8.68 -3.81 -11.39
N ILE A 47 8.70 -2.95 -10.37
CA ILE A 47 8.07 -1.63 -10.41
C ILE A 47 8.88 -0.74 -11.37
N THR A 48 8.16 -0.04 -12.25
CA THR A 48 8.77 0.96 -13.14
C THR A 48 8.94 2.30 -12.41
N PRO A 49 9.84 3.19 -12.89
CA PRO A 49 10.00 4.51 -12.27
C PRO A 49 8.70 5.34 -12.23
N GLU A 50 7.83 5.20 -13.24
CA GLU A 50 6.55 5.91 -13.28
C GLU A 50 5.56 5.37 -12.23
N GLU A 51 5.51 4.04 -12.07
CA GLU A 51 4.70 3.40 -11.04
C GLU A 51 5.20 3.71 -9.63
N ASP A 52 6.52 3.78 -9.44
CA ASP A 52 7.13 4.20 -8.18
C ASP A 52 6.71 5.64 -7.83
N ARG A 53 6.68 6.53 -8.82
CA ARG A 53 6.19 7.90 -8.63
C ARG A 53 4.73 7.95 -8.21
N GLN A 54 3.85 7.16 -8.87
CA GLN A 54 2.44 7.05 -8.50
C GLN A 54 2.26 6.52 -7.07
N ILE A 55 3.10 5.54 -6.69
CA ILE A 55 3.13 4.98 -5.34
C ILE A 55 3.49 6.07 -4.32
N LEU A 56 4.54 6.84 -4.58
CA LEU A 56 5.00 7.92 -3.71
C LEU A 56 3.94 9.03 -3.57
N GLU A 57 3.38 9.53 -4.67
CA GLU A 57 2.35 10.58 -4.67
C GLU A 57 1.11 10.15 -3.86
N THR A 58 0.66 8.91 -4.06
CA THR A 58 -0.50 8.36 -3.31
C THR A 58 -0.20 8.25 -1.82
N MET A 59 1.00 7.78 -1.44
CA MET A 59 1.40 7.68 -0.04
C MET A 59 1.48 9.06 0.62
N LEU A 60 2.05 10.06 -0.07
CA LEU A 60 2.11 11.43 0.42
C LEU A 60 0.71 12.02 0.66
N GLY A 61 -0.22 11.84 -0.29
CA GLY A 61 -1.60 12.28 -0.14
C GLY A 61 -2.29 11.65 1.07
N ALA A 62 -2.17 10.33 1.23
CA ALA A 62 -2.81 9.62 2.32
C ALA A 62 -2.21 9.98 3.71
N VAL A 63 -0.91 10.28 3.78
CA VAL A 63 -0.28 10.77 5.02
C VAL A 63 -0.78 12.18 5.36
N ALA A 64 -0.91 13.08 4.38
CA ALA A 64 -1.44 14.43 4.63
C ALA A 64 -2.89 14.40 5.16
N GLU A 65 -3.73 13.50 4.63
CA GLU A 65 -5.09 13.29 5.15
C GLU A 65 -5.10 12.82 6.61
N LEU A 66 -4.18 11.94 7.01
CA LEU A 66 -4.05 11.52 8.40
C LEU A 66 -3.55 12.64 9.32
N GLU A 67 -2.60 13.45 8.87
CA GLU A 67 -2.11 14.59 9.64
C GLU A 67 -3.21 15.63 9.89
N THR A 68 -4.06 15.90 8.88
CA THR A 68 -5.21 16.80 9.05
C THR A 68 -6.26 16.23 10.00
N ALA A 69 -6.54 14.92 9.92
CA ALA A 69 -7.50 14.24 10.79
C ALA A 69 -7.07 14.16 12.27
N THR A 70 -5.77 14.26 12.56
CA THR A 70 -5.22 14.17 13.93
C THR A 70 -5.01 15.53 14.61
N ARG A 71 -5.14 16.65 13.89
CA ARG A 71 -5.05 18.02 14.44
C ARG A 71 -6.39 18.59 14.94
N HIS A 72 -7.49 17.87 14.79
CA HIS A 72 -8.83 18.21 15.30
C HIS A 72 -9.24 17.27 16.43
#